data_AF-A0A2P4TB77-F1
#
_entry.id   AF-A0A2P4TB77-F1
#
_cell.length_a   1.000
_cell.length_b   1.000
_cell.length_c   1.000
_cell.angle_alpha   90.00
_cell.angle_beta   90.00
_cell.angle_gamma   90.00
#
_symmetry.space_group_name_H-M   'P 1'
#
loop_
_entity.id
_entity.type
_entity.pdbx_description
1 polymer ?
#
loop_
_entity_poly.entity_id
_entity_poly.type
_entity_poly.pdbx_seq_one_letter_code
_entity_poly.pdbx_strand_id
1 'polypeptide(L)'
;MQTCIFYVSVILLGDFFAFQRYVFFKTPKEVKPPEDLQDLGVRFLQPFVNLLSKGTYWWMNTFIKTAHKKPIDLKTIGKLPIAMRALTNYIRLNEAFEAQKTKILGVFFISSQEFLSNAYVLSVLLFFALLLQRTFLQASYYVAIETGINLRGAIQIIVGVLLLYYLLGVSALIGAAVIIVLAPVQYFVATKLSQAQRSTLEYSNERLKKTNEMLRGIKLLKLYAWEHIFHSSVEETRQKEMTSLKSFALYTSISIFMNAAIPIAAVLITFVVHAHLTRRADFSPSVSFASISLFHILVSPLFLLSSVVRSTVKALVSVQKLSEFLSSDEIEEHDKCPELRSADAQSKYQAVPLKVVNRKRPAREDWNNYTSHTRRPINITEADDFCVKITNGFFTWTPEGPPALSNIDIRIPQGQLTMIVGQVGCGKSSLLLAILGEMQKISGNVSWSSCTSDSEMGEDISPEKESPLEMEFRKRGSVAYASQKPWLLNATVEENITFESSFNKQR
;
A
#
# COMPACT_ATOMS: atom_id res chain seq x y z
N MET A 1 -18.77 0.97 43.03
CA MET A 1 -17.50 1.25 42.31
C MET A 1 -16.35 0.40 42.83
N GLN A 2 -16.05 0.40 44.14
CA GLN A 2 -14.96 -0.42 44.72
C GLN A 2 -15.15 -1.93 44.47
N THR A 3 -16.37 -2.47 44.55
CA THR A 3 -16.63 -3.91 44.35
C THR A 3 -16.45 -4.38 42.91
N CYS A 4 -16.85 -3.59 41.90
CA CYS A 4 -16.61 -3.92 40.49
C CYS A 4 -15.13 -3.77 40.12
N ILE A 5 -14.43 -2.76 40.65
CA ILE A 5 -12.99 -2.62 40.46
C ILE A 5 -12.27 -3.81 41.10
N PHE A 6 -12.71 -4.27 42.28
CA PHE A 6 -12.15 -5.44 42.94
C PHE A 6 -12.39 -6.71 42.11
N TYR A 7 -13.62 -6.94 41.61
CA TYR A 7 -13.91 -8.11 40.77
C TYR A 7 -13.17 -8.11 39.43
N VAL A 8 -13.11 -6.96 38.73
CA VAL A 8 -12.34 -6.85 37.47
C VAL A 8 -10.85 -7.01 37.74
N SER A 9 -10.33 -6.46 38.86
CA SER A 9 -8.94 -6.65 39.25
C SER A 9 -8.64 -8.11 39.59
N VAL A 10 -9.54 -8.81 40.30
CA VAL A 10 -9.41 -10.23 40.65
C VAL A 10 -9.51 -11.13 39.42
N ILE A 11 -10.37 -10.81 38.45
CA ILE A 11 -10.46 -11.55 37.18
C ILE A 11 -9.19 -11.31 36.35
N LEU A 12 -8.74 -10.06 36.21
CA LEU A 12 -7.50 -9.76 35.48
C LEU A 12 -6.26 -10.35 36.17
N LEU A 13 -6.20 -10.37 37.50
CA LEU A 13 -5.16 -11.07 38.27
C LEU A 13 -5.28 -12.59 38.09
N GLY A 14 -6.50 -13.13 38.11
CA GLY A 14 -6.78 -14.55 37.88
C GLY A 14 -6.34 -15.00 36.49
N ASP A 15 -6.68 -14.25 35.45
CA ASP A 15 -6.26 -14.48 34.07
C ASP A 15 -4.75 -14.29 33.91
N PHE A 16 -4.15 -13.29 34.56
CA PHE A 16 -2.70 -13.10 34.58
C PHE A 16 -1.97 -14.29 35.22
N PHE A 17 -2.47 -14.79 36.36
CA PHE A 17 -1.90 -15.97 37.03
C PHE A 17 -2.14 -17.26 36.24
N ALA A 18 -3.30 -17.42 35.62
CA ALA A 18 -3.62 -18.57 34.77
C ALA A 18 -2.76 -18.59 33.50
N PHE A 19 -2.53 -17.43 32.88
CA PHE A 19 -1.80 -17.30 31.62
C PHE A 19 -0.28 -17.36 31.80
N GLN A 20 0.26 -16.70 32.85
CA GLN A 20 1.71 -16.65 33.07
C GLN A 20 2.25 -17.70 34.05
N ARG A 21 1.40 -18.49 34.73
CA ARG A 21 1.77 -19.66 35.55
C ARG A 21 2.96 -19.44 36.51
N TYR A 22 3.16 -18.23 37.04
CA TYR A 22 4.37 -17.91 37.82
C TYR A 22 4.34 -18.36 39.28
N VAL A 23 3.15 -18.46 39.90
CA VAL A 23 3.06 -18.57 41.38
C VAL A 23 2.66 -19.97 41.88
N PHE A 24 1.77 -20.68 41.19
CA PHE A 24 1.21 -21.96 41.67
C PHE A 24 1.53 -23.18 40.80
N PHE A 25 2.29 -23.02 39.72
CA PHE A 25 2.64 -24.11 38.81
C PHE A 25 4.13 -24.45 38.91
N LYS A 26 4.45 -25.75 38.99
CA LYS A 26 5.84 -26.27 39.12
C LYS A 26 6.77 -25.89 37.96
N THR A 27 6.23 -25.49 36.81
CA THR A 27 6.98 -25.03 35.65
C THR A 27 6.42 -23.68 35.16
N PRO A 28 7.12 -22.57 35.41
CA PRO A 28 6.70 -21.26 34.90
C PRO A 28 6.81 -21.26 33.36
N LYS A 29 5.80 -20.71 32.69
CA LYS A 29 5.82 -20.55 31.23
C LYS A 29 6.44 -19.19 30.91
N GLU A 30 7.75 -19.16 30.72
CA GLU A 30 8.43 -17.94 30.28
C GLU A 30 8.01 -17.61 28.84
N VAL A 31 7.38 -16.45 28.67
CA VAL A 31 7.05 -15.90 27.35
C VAL A 31 8.18 -14.96 26.95
N LYS A 32 8.90 -15.31 25.89
CA LYS A 32 9.92 -14.43 25.33
C LYS A 32 9.26 -13.16 24.77
N PRO A 33 9.92 -11.99 24.88
CA PRO A 33 9.43 -10.78 24.22
C PRO A 33 9.31 -11.03 22.71
N PRO A 34 8.37 -10.37 22.00
CA PRO A 34 8.25 -10.45 20.55
C PRO A 34 9.60 -10.25 19.85
N GLU A 35 9.86 -10.99 18.77
CA GLU A 35 11.10 -10.92 18.00
C GLU A 35 11.43 -9.49 17.54
N ASP A 36 10.40 -8.70 17.23
CA ASP A 36 10.51 -7.28 16.89
C ASP A 36 11.19 -6.44 17.98
N LEU A 37 10.95 -6.73 19.26
CA LEU A 37 11.57 -6.02 20.38
C LEU A 37 12.98 -6.52 20.67
N GLN A 38 13.35 -7.69 20.15
CA GLN A 38 14.70 -8.25 20.26
C GLN A 38 15.64 -7.70 19.17
N ASP A 39 15.11 -7.20 18.06
CA ASP A 39 15.89 -6.50 17.03
C ASP A 39 16.21 -5.06 17.49
N LEU A 40 17.48 -4.82 17.84
CA LEU A 40 18.01 -3.51 18.23
C LEU A 40 17.81 -2.41 17.15
N GLY A 41 17.49 -2.80 15.92
CA GLY A 41 17.17 -1.89 14.83
C GLY A 41 15.76 -1.31 14.87
N VAL A 42 14.81 -1.88 15.62
CA VAL A 42 13.42 -1.40 15.67
C VAL A 42 13.29 -0.25 16.66
N ARG A 43 13.05 0.96 16.14
CA ARG A 43 12.85 2.18 16.97
C ARG A 43 11.42 2.70 16.95
N PHE A 44 10.60 2.22 16.02
CA PHE A 44 9.16 2.48 16.01
C PHE A 44 8.44 1.52 16.96
N LEU A 45 8.20 1.97 18.19
CA LEU A 45 7.73 1.13 19.30
C LEU A 45 6.22 1.17 19.52
N GLN A 46 5.47 1.97 18.75
CA GLN A 46 4.02 2.18 18.92
C GLN A 46 3.20 0.88 19.12
N PRO A 47 3.44 -0.24 18.41
CA PRO A 47 2.66 -1.46 18.62
C PRO A 47 2.91 -2.16 19.96
N PHE A 48 4.08 -1.94 20.57
CA PHE A 48 4.58 -2.74 21.70
C PHE A 48 4.55 -2.00 23.04
N VAL A 49 4.27 -0.70 23.05
CA VAL A 49 4.20 0.09 24.27
C VAL A 49 2.87 -0.11 25.01
N ASN A 50 2.86 0.23 26.31
CA ASN A 50 1.65 0.16 27.13
C ASN A 50 0.55 1.09 26.59
N LEU A 51 -0.71 0.82 26.96
CA LEU A 51 -1.86 1.57 26.45
C LEU A 51 -1.75 3.09 26.69
N LEU A 52 -1.20 3.50 27.82
CA LEU A 52 -0.96 4.91 28.15
C LEU A 52 0.01 5.56 27.16
N SER A 53 1.14 4.91 26.87
CA SER A 53 2.12 5.41 25.89
C SER A 53 1.59 5.33 24.46
N LYS A 54 0.75 4.34 24.12
CA LYS A 54 0.04 4.27 22.83
C LYS A 54 -0.88 5.47 22.62
N GLY A 55 -1.64 5.84 23.65
CA GLY A 55 -2.62 6.93 23.59
C GLY A 55 -2.01 8.34 23.71
N THR A 56 -0.89 8.48 24.42
CA THR A 56 -0.19 9.76 24.60
C THR A 56 1.01 9.95 23.67
N TYR A 57 1.36 8.92 22.89
CA TYR A 57 2.60 8.86 22.10
C TYR A 57 3.87 9.13 22.91
N TRP A 58 3.88 8.76 24.21
CA TRP A 58 4.96 9.11 25.13
C TRP A 58 6.34 8.58 24.70
N TRP A 59 6.38 7.39 24.09
CA TRP A 59 7.62 6.79 23.55
C TRP A 59 8.32 7.68 22.52
N MET A 60 7.58 8.56 21.83
CA MET A 60 8.10 9.48 20.82
C MET A 60 8.89 10.64 21.44
N ASN A 61 8.71 10.94 22.73
CA ASN A 61 9.44 12.02 23.41
C ASN A 61 10.96 11.83 23.35
N THR A 62 11.43 10.60 23.52
CA THR A 62 12.86 10.26 23.45
C THR A 62 13.42 10.50 22.05
N PHE A 63 12.62 10.16 21.02
CA PHE A 63 12.96 10.40 19.62
C PHE A 63 13.01 11.90 19.29
N ILE A 64 11.97 12.66 19.66
CA ILE A 64 11.90 14.12 19.42
C ILE A 64 13.03 14.87 20.13
N LYS A 65 13.32 14.52 21.39
CA LYS A 65 14.46 15.10 22.14
C LYS A 65 15.80 14.81 21.47
N THR A 66 15.95 13.65 20.84
CA THR A 66 17.17 13.29 20.11
C THR A 66 17.25 14.03 18.78
N ALA A 67 16.13 14.14 18.05
CA ALA A 67 16.01 14.88 16.79
C ALA A 67 16.29 16.39 16.94
N HIS A 68 16.01 16.96 18.13
CA HIS A 68 16.37 18.34 18.41
C HIS A 68 17.90 18.54 18.55
N LYS A 69 18.62 17.51 19.00
CA LYS A 69 20.08 17.58 19.21
C LYS A 69 20.87 17.23 17.95
N LYS A 70 20.33 16.37 17.08
CA LYS A 70 20.99 15.89 15.86
C LYS A 70 19.97 15.72 14.74
N PRO A 71 20.32 16.04 13.47
CA PRO A 71 19.44 15.76 12.35
C PRO A 71 19.12 14.26 12.25
N ILE A 72 17.93 13.96 11.77
CA ILE A 72 17.41 12.59 11.68
C ILE A 72 17.99 11.93 10.42
N ASP A 73 18.92 10.99 10.59
CA ASP A 73 19.37 10.11 9.50
C ASP A 73 18.46 8.88 9.37
N LEU A 74 18.42 8.23 8.21
CA LEU A 74 17.66 6.97 7.99
C LEU A 74 17.98 5.89 9.04
N LYS A 75 19.25 5.82 9.49
CA LYS A 75 19.69 4.89 10.55
C LYS A 75 19.04 5.19 11.91
N THR A 76 18.65 6.44 12.17
CA THR A 76 18.07 6.88 13.44
C THR A 76 16.56 6.61 13.55
N ILE A 77 15.87 6.47 12.41
CA ILE A 77 14.43 6.12 12.33
C ILE A 77 14.20 4.65 12.69
N GLY A 78 15.16 3.78 12.37
CA GLY A 78 15.10 2.34 12.65
C GLY A 78 14.24 1.57 11.65
N LYS A 79 14.14 0.25 11.85
CA LYS A 79 13.31 -0.64 11.05
C LYS A 79 11.85 -0.59 11.51
N LEU A 80 10.95 -0.87 10.57
CA LEU A 80 9.53 -1.07 10.87
C LEU A 80 9.30 -2.44 11.53
N PRO A 81 8.35 -2.52 12.48
CA PRO A 81 7.88 -3.79 13.04
C PRO A 81 7.37 -4.75 11.96
N ILE A 82 7.50 -6.06 12.18
CA ILE A 82 7.07 -7.10 11.24
C ILE A 82 5.62 -6.86 10.76
N ALA A 83 4.72 -6.46 11.67
CA ALA A 83 3.32 -6.20 11.35
C ALA A 83 3.08 -5.10 10.30
N MET A 84 4.05 -4.23 10.01
CA MET A 84 3.95 -3.12 9.05
C MET A 84 4.91 -3.27 7.88
N ARG A 85 5.63 -4.39 7.75
CA ARG A 85 6.54 -4.63 6.62
C ARG A 85 5.75 -4.91 5.35
N ALA A 86 6.30 -4.45 4.22
CA ALA A 86 5.68 -4.62 2.90
C ALA A 86 5.38 -6.09 2.59
N LEU A 87 6.33 -7.00 2.82
CA LEU A 87 6.15 -8.44 2.59
C LEU A 87 4.97 -9.02 3.39
N THR A 88 4.88 -8.69 4.69
CA THR A 88 3.80 -9.18 5.56
C THR A 88 2.43 -8.66 5.12
N ASN A 89 2.34 -7.39 4.74
CA ASN A 89 1.10 -6.80 4.22
C ASN A 89 0.74 -7.33 2.84
N TYR A 90 1.72 -7.59 1.98
CA TYR A 90 1.54 -8.19 0.67
C TYR A 90 1.01 -9.61 0.78
N ILE A 91 1.60 -10.45 1.63
CA ILE A 91 1.14 -11.84 1.85
C ILE A 91 -0.32 -11.82 2.35
N ARG A 92 -0.65 -10.98 3.34
CA ARG A 92 -2.04 -10.86 3.83
C ARG A 92 -3.01 -10.37 2.76
N LEU A 93 -2.58 -9.42 1.93
CA LEU A 93 -3.41 -8.93 0.82
C LEU A 93 -3.62 -10.03 -0.21
N ASN A 94 -2.58 -10.79 -0.55
CA ASN A 94 -2.63 -11.90 -1.49
C ASN A 94 -3.52 -13.04 -0.98
N GLU A 95 -3.37 -13.42 0.30
CA GLU A 95 -4.24 -14.39 0.97
C GLU A 95 -5.70 -13.93 0.94
N ALA A 96 -5.97 -12.65 1.22
CA ALA A 96 -7.32 -12.08 1.16
C ALA A 96 -7.86 -12.03 -0.28
N PHE A 97 -7.01 -11.71 -1.27
CA PHE A 97 -7.39 -11.66 -2.68
C PHE A 97 -7.73 -13.06 -3.22
N GLU A 98 -6.90 -14.06 -2.92
CA GLU A 98 -7.15 -15.46 -3.26
C GLU A 98 -8.36 -16.05 -2.51
N ALA A 99 -8.56 -15.68 -1.24
CA ALA A 99 -9.75 -16.06 -0.49
C ALA A 99 -11.03 -15.39 -1.03
N GLN A 100 -10.96 -14.12 -1.45
CA GLN A 100 -12.09 -13.40 -2.05
C GLN A 100 -12.44 -13.89 -3.45
N LYS A 101 -11.47 -14.47 -4.18
CA LYS A 101 -11.70 -15.20 -5.43
C LYS A 101 -12.68 -16.37 -5.25
N THR A 102 -12.95 -16.80 -4.01
CA THR A 102 -13.80 -17.98 -3.72
C THR A 102 -14.98 -17.77 -2.76
N LYS A 103 -15.26 -16.58 -2.21
CA LYS A 103 -16.56 -16.28 -1.54
C LYS A 103 -16.72 -14.81 -1.11
N ILE A 104 -17.96 -14.32 -1.17
CA ILE A 104 -18.45 -13.03 -0.66
C ILE A 104 -19.30 -13.30 0.59
N LEU A 105 -19.04 -12.62 1.73
CA LEU A 105 -20.06 -12.10 2.68
C LEU A 105 -19.46 -11.38 3.91
N GLY A 106 -20.16 -10.32 4.38
CA GLY A 106 -19.74 -9.35 5.39
C GLY A 106 -20.11 -9.63 6.85
N VAL A 107 -19.86 -8.65 7.73
CA VAL A 107 -19.87 -8.75 9.22
C VAL A 107 -20.76 -7.67 9.88
N PHE A 108 -21.48 -8.03 10.95
CA PHE A 108 -22.33 -7.17 11.81
C PHE A 108 -21.74 -7.01 13.24
N PHE A 109 -22.11 -5.93 13.95
CA PHE A 109 -21.83 -5.69 15.39
C PHE A 109 -23.06 -5.20 16.18
N ILE A 110 -23.10 -5.52 17.48
CA ILE A 110 -24.20 -5.30 18.45
C ILE A 110 -23.95 -4.10 19.39
N SER A 111 -25.08 -3.48 19.78
CA SER A 111 -25.30 -2.29 20.63
C SER A 111 -25.06 -2.52 22.14
N SER A 112 -24.63 -1.47 22.85
CA SER A 112 -24.44 -1.43 24.31
C SER A 112 -25.26 -0.30 24.96
N GLN A 113 -26.50 -0.63 25.31
CA GLN A 113 -27.40 0.28 26.00
C GLN A 113 -27.68 -0.25 27.40
N GLU A 114 -26.81 0.09 28.35
CA GLU A 114 -27.13 -0.02 29.78
C GLU A 114 -26.14 0.72 30.71
N PHE A 115 -25.32 1.64 30.19
CA PHE A 115 -24.14 2.06 30.97
C PHE A 115 -24.19 3.42 31.67
N LEU A 116 -25.17 4.31 31.44
CA LEU A 116 -25.01 5.69 31.94
C LEU A 116 -26.27 6.28 32.56
N SER A 117 -26.39 6.15 33.89
CA SER A 117 -27.22 7.01 34.74
C SER A 117 -26.51 7.37 36.06
N ASN A 118 -25.96 8.60 36.17
CA ASN A 118 -25.97 9.43 37.40
C ASN A 118 -25.25 10.80 37.22
N ALA A 119 -25.82 11.85 37.85
CA ALA A 119 -25.64 13.25 37.45
C ALA A 119 -24.50 14.06 38.11
N TYR A 120 -23.78 13.54 39.11
CA TYR A 120 -22.62 14.26 39.72
C TYR A 120 -21.25 13.76 39.25
N VAL A 121 -21.24 12.75 38.37
CA VAL A 121 -20.06 12.24 37.66
C VAL A 121 -19.71 13.12 36.46
N LEU A 122 -20.61 14.00 36.03
CA LEU A 122 -20.59 14.66 34.72
C LEU A 122 -19.46 15.68 34.53
N SER A 123 -18.97 16.38 35.56
CA SER A 123 -17.90 17.39 35.41
C SER A 123 -16.50 16.79 35.35
N VAL A 124 -16.24 15.76 36.16
CA VAL A 124 -15.00 14.96 36.14
C VAL A 124 -15.00 14.02 34.93
N LEU A 125 -16.16 13.46 34.58
CA LEU A 125 -16.35 12.72 33.32
C LEU A 125 -16.24 13.66 32.13
N LEU A 126 -16.60 14.94 32.16
CA LEU A 126 -16.38 15.85 31.03
C LEU A 126 -14.90 16.16 30.84
N PHE A 127 -14.11 16.28 31.90
CA PHE A 127 -12.64 16.39 31.80
C PHE A 127 -12.00 15.09 31.26
N PHE A 128 -12.32 13.94 31.85
CA PHE A 128 -11.84 12.65 31.38
C PHE A 128 -12.41 12.26 30.03
N ALA A 129 -13.64 12.65 29.69
CA ALA A 129 -14.26 12.43 28.38
C ALA A 129 -13.71 13.40 27.36
N LEU A 130 -13.27 14.62 27.68
CA LEU A 130 -12.56 15.46 26.71
C LEU A 130 -11.14 14.93 26.45
N LEU A 131 -10.46 14.43 27.49
CA LEU A 131 -9.18 13.74 27.34
C LEU A 131 -9.35 12.42 26.56
N LEU A 132 -10.29 11.57 26.96
CA LEU A 132 -10.64 10.32 26.27
C LEU A 132 -11.20 10.60 24.88
N GLN A 133 -12.00 11.64 24.67
CA GLN A 133 -12.50 12.03 23.36
C GLN A 133 -11.35 12.46 22.49
N ARG A 134 -10.38 13.25 22.98
CA ARG A 134 -9.22 13.66 22.19
C ARG A 134 -8.26 12.50 21.93
N THR A 135 -8.02 11.60 22.89
CA THR A 135 -7.16 10.42 22.69
C THR A 135 -7.84 9.34 21.85
N PHE A 136 -9.13 9.07 22.05
CA PHE A 136 -9.92 8.21 21.17
C PHE A 136 -10.19 8.86 19.82
N LEU A 137 -10.24 10.20 19.70
CA LEU A 137 -10.23 10.87 18.39
C LEU A 137 -8.98 10.45 17.64
N GLN A 138 -7.82 10.63 18.27
CA GLN A 138 -6.51 10.36 17.68
C GLN A 138 -6.35 8.87 17.38
N ALA A 139 -6.83 7.98 18.26
CA ALA A 139 -6.86 6.54 18.02
C ALA A 139 -7.89 6.15 16.93
N SER A 140 -9.03 6.82 16.84
CA SER A 140 -10.04 6.59 15.79
C SER A 140 -9.59 7.09 14.43
N TYR A 141 -8.87 8.21 14.37
CA TYR A 141 -8.21 8.69 13.15
C TYR A 141 -7.14 7.71 12.68
N TYR A 142 -6.47 7.02 13.61
CA TYR A 142 -5.50 5.98 13.30
C TYR A 142 -6.15 4.66 12.84
N VAL A 143 -7.30 4.27 13.42
CA VAL A 143 -7.94 2.96 13.19
C VAL A 143 -9.02 2.98 12.10
N ALA A 144 -9.70 4.10 11.85
CA ALA A 144 -10.89 4.17 11.01
C ALA A 144 -10.85 5.36 10.04
N ILE A 145 -10.17 5.18 8.91
CA ILE A 145 -10.02 6.24 7.89
C ILE A 145 -11.24 6.38 6.96
N GLU A 146 -12.18 5.42 6.87
CA GLU A 146 -13.34 5.55 5.96
C GLU A 146 -14.72 5.39 6.61
N THR A 147 -14.96 4.35 7.42
CA THR A 147 -16.32 4.03 7.91
C THR A 147 -16.68 4.74 9.22
N GLY A 148 -15.69 5.00 10.09
CA GLY A 148 -15.91 5.62 11.40
C GLY A 148 -16.31 7.09 11.35
N ILE A 149 -15.81 7.85 10.37
CA ILE A 149 -16.05 9.30 10.27
C ILE A 149 -17.50 9.60 9.89
N ASN A 150 -18.06 8.86 8.91
CA ASN A 150 -19.44 9.06 8.46
C ASN A 150 -20.45 8.67 9.54
N LEU A 151 -20.27 7.51 10.18
CA LEU A 151 -21.14 7.04 11.25
C LEU A 151 -21.07 7.98 12.47
N ARG A 152 -19.86 8.39 12.86
CA ARG A 152 -19.66 9.35 13.95
C ARG A 152 -20.31 10.70 13.64
N GLY A 153 -20.14 11.21 12.42
CA GLY A 153 -20.75 12.47 12.01
C GLY A 153 -22.28 12.43 12.07
N ALA A 154 -22.89 11.36 11.57
CA ALA A 154 -24.34 11.16 11.62
C ALA A 154 -24.87 11.09 13.07
N ILE A 155 -24.22 10.30 13.94
CA ILE A 155 -24.60 10.20 15.36
C ILE A 155 -24.44 11.55 16.07
N GLN A 156 -23.34 12.27 15.81
CA GLN A 156 -23.08 13.58 16.41
C GLN A 156 -24.12 14.62 16.00
N ILE A 157 -24.59 14.60 14.75
CA ILE A 157 -25.66 15.48 14.27
C ILE A 157 -26.98 15.16 14.98
N ILE A 158 -27.38 13.88 15.03
CA ILE A 158 -28.64 13.46 15.66
C ILE A 158 -28.66 13.85 17.14
N VAL A 159 -27.64 13.45 17.90
CA VAL A 159 -27.56 13.75 19.33
C VAL A 159 -27.46 15.26 19.58
N GLY A 160 -26.68 15.98 18.77
CA GLY A 160 -26.51 17.42 18.92
C GLY A 160 -27.81 18.18 18.66
N VAL A 161 -28.59 17.83 17.62
CA VAL A 161 -29.91 18.45 17.35
C VAL A 161 -30.90 18.14 18.48
N LEU A 162 -30.87 16.92 19.02
CA LEU A 162 -31.75 16.49 20.12
C LEU A 162 -31.44 17.29 21.41
N LEU A 163 -30.16 17.48 21.74
CA LEU A 163 -29.72 18.33 22.86
C LEU A 163 -30.07 19.80 22.64
N LEU A 164 -29.94 20.30 21.41
CA LEU A 164 -30.28 21.68 21.06
C LEU A 164 -31.80 21.92 21.21
N TYR A 165 -32.63 20.94 20.83
CA TYR A 165 -34.07 20.96 21.07
C TYR A 165 -34.43 21.01 22.55
N TYR A 166 -33.73 20.26 23.41
CA TYR A 166 -33.95 20.34 24.86
C TYR A 166 -33.60 21.72 25.46
N LEU A 167 -32.65 22.45 24.87
CA LEU A 167 -32.19 23.75 25.37
C LEU A 167 -33.01 24.94 24.84
N LEU A 168 -33.39 24.95 23.56
CA LEU A 168 -34.06 26.10 22.91
C LEU A 168 -35.47 25.80 22.39
N GLY A 169 -35.94 24.56 22.56
CA GLY A 169 -37.25 24.13 22.07
C GLY A 169 -37.36 24.20 20.55
N VAL A 170 -38.51 24.67 20.05
CA VAL A 170 -38.82 24.75 18.61
C VAL A 170 -37.85 25.64 17.83
N SER A 171 -37.25 26.64 18.47
CA SER A 171 -36.26 27.53 17.84
C SER A 171 -35.01 26.76 17.39
N ALA A 172 -34.62 25.70 18.09
CA ALA A 172 -33.50 24.84 17.72
C ALA A 172 -33.71 24.14 16.36
N LEU A 173 -34.94 23.72 16.08
CA LEU A 173 -35.29 23.04 14.83
C LEU A 173 -35.17 23.99 13.64
N ILE A 174 -35.40 25.28 13.84
CA ILE A 174 -35.25 26.30 12.80
C ILE A 174 -33.76 26.52 12.49
N GLY A 175 -32.90 26.56 13.52
CA GLY A 175 -31.44 26.55 13.33
C GLY A 175 -30.92 25.32 12.61
N ALA A 176 -31.39 24.13 13.00
CA ALA A 176 -31.07 22.88 12.34
C ALA A 176 -31.57 22.85 10.88
N ALA A 177 -32.76 23.38 10.61
CA ALA A 177 -33.32 23.48 9.27
C ALA A 177 -32.49 24.41 8.38
N VAL A 178 -32.03 25.55 8.88
CA VAL A 178 -31.12 26.46 8.16
C VAL A 178 -29.84 25.74 7.73
N ILE A 179 -29.26 24.96 8.64
CA ILE A 179 -28.06 24.17 8.35
C ILE A 179 -28.33 23.10 7.29
N ILE A 180 -29.46 22.39 7.38
CA ILE A 180 -29.87 21.38 6.39
C ILE A 180 -30.10 22.02 5.01
N VAL A 181 -30.72 23.20 4.95
CA VAL A 181 -30.97 23.94 3.70
C VAL A 181 -29.69 24.48 3.08
N LEU A 182 -28.71 24.89 3.91
CA LEU A 182 -27.42 25.38 3.43
C LEU A 182 -26.44 24.25 3.05
N ALA A 183 -26.67 23.02 3.51
CA ALA A 183 -25.83 21.87 3.18
C ALA A 183 -25.80 21.50 1.67
N PRO A 184 -26.93 21.49 0.92
CA PRO A 184 -26.94 21.33 -0.53
C PRO A 184 -26.10 22.38 -1.27
N VAL A 185 -26.12 23.65 -0.80
CA VAL A 185 -25.32 24.73 -1.40
C VAL A 185 -23.83 24.44 -1.20
N GLN A 186 -23.43 24.04 0.01
CA GLN A 186 -22.06 23.64 0.31
C GLN A 186 -21.63 22.41 -0.51
N TYR A 187 -22.52 21.43 -0.69
CA TYR A 187 -22.27 20.27 -1.54
C TYR A 187 -22.07 20.65 -3.01
N PHE A 188 -22.90 21.55 -3.56
CA PHE A 188 -22.75 22.04 -4.92
C PHE A 188 -21.41 22.77 -5.14
N VAL A 189 -21.01 23.63 -4.20
CA VAL A 189 -19.70 24.28 -4.25
C VAL A 189 -18.59 23.24 -4.20
N ALA A 190 -18.73 22.20 -3.37
CA ALA A 190 -17.76 21.13 -3.26
C ALA A 190 -17.65 20.29 -4.54
N THR A 191 -18.75 19.96 -5.22
CA THR A 191 -18.72 19.23 -6.49
C THR A 191 -18.06 20.06 -7.59
N LYS A 192 -18.37 21.36 -7.69
CA LYS A 192 -17.69 22.28 -8.62
C LYS A 192 -16.20 22.44 -8.32
N LEU A 193 -15.84 22.54 -7.04
CA LEU A 193 -14.44 22.54 -6.60
C LEU A 193 -13.72 21.23 -7.01
N SER A 194 -14.41 20.08 -6.93
CA SER A 194 -13.85 18.78 -7.34
C SER A 194 -13.65 18.69 -8.85
N GLN A 195 -14.63 19.17 -9.63
CA GLN A 195 -14.55 19.25 -11.08
C GLN A 195 -13.38 20.15 -11.53
N ALA A 196 -13.25 21.34 -10.93
CA ALA A 196 -12.13 22.25 -11.20
C ALA A 196 -10.77 21.67 -10.78
N GLN A 197 -10.72 20.88 -9.70
CA GLN A 197 -9.51 20.18 -9.29
C GLN A 197 -9.12 19.08 -10.30
N ARG A 198 -10.11 18.34 -10.82
CA ARG A 198 -9.87 17.29 -11.82
C ARG A 198 -9.31 17.88 -13.12
N SER A 199 -9.93 18.93 -13.66
CA SER A 199 -9.43 19.59 -14.87
C SER A 199 -8.02 20.17 -14.67
N THR A 200 -7.74 20.71 -13.49
CA THR A 200 -6.40 21.20 -13.14
C THR A 200 -5.35 20.08 -13.17
N LEU A 201 -5.68 18.90 -12.62
CA LEU A 201 -4.79 17.74 -12.63
C LEU A 201 -4.55 17.21 -14.05
N GLU A 202 -5.58 17.22 -14.90
CA GLU A 202 -5.46 16.83 -16.31
C GLU A 202 -4.49 17.76 -17.07
N TYR A 203 -4.65 19.09 -16.96
CA TYR A 203 -3.70 20.05 -17.57
C TYR A 203 -2.29 19.99 -16.96
N SER A 204 -2.18 19.76 -15.65
CA SER A 204 -0.87 19.58 -14.99
C SER A 204 -0.16 18.32 -15.50
N ASN A 205 -0.87 17.21 -15.70
CA ASN A 205 -0.30 15.99 -16.26
C ASN A 205 0.17 16.20 -17.71
N GLU A 206 -0.62 16.88 -18.54
CA GLU A 206 -0.22 17.22 -19.91
C GLU A 206 1.05 18.09 -19.91
N ARG A 207 1.10 19.13 -19.05
CA ARG A 207 2.28 19.98 -18.90
C ARG A 207 3.50 19.20 -18.46
N LEU A 208 3.36 18.30 -17.48
CA LEU A 208 4.44 17.45 -17.00
C LEU A 208 4.95 16.52 -18.11
N LYS A 209 4.06 15.96 -18.93
CA LYS A 209 4.44 15.16 -20.10
C LYS A 209 5.26 15.99 -21.10
N LYS A 210 4.76 17.15 -21.53
CA LYS A 210 5.48 18.05 -22.45
C LYS A 210 6.84 18.51 -21.87
N THR A 211 6.88 18.81 -20.57
CA THR A 211 8.12 19.19 -19.89
C THR A 211 9.12 18.03 -19.86
N ASN A 212 8.67 16.81 -19.60
CA ASN A 212 9.53 15.63 -19.59
C ASN A 212 10.07 15.30 -21.00
N GLU A 213 9.24 15.43 -22.04
CA GLU A 213 9.67 15.31 -23.44
C GLU A 213 10.75 16.35 -23.78
N MET A 214 10.57 17.61 -23.36
CA MET A 214 11.55 18.67 -23.53
C MET A 214 12.87 18.36 -22.80
N LEU A 215 12.82 17.90 -21.54
CA LEU A 215 14.02 17.57 -20.76
C LEU A 215 14.78 16.37 -21.33
N ARG A 216 14.07 15.34 -21.78
CA ARG A 216 14.67 14.18 -22.46
C ARG A 216 15.35 14.57 -23.77
N GLY A 217 14.76 15.52 -24.50
CA GLY A 217 15.25 16.03 -25.77
C GLY A 217 16.19 17.23 -25.69
N ILE A 218 16.67 17.64 -24.50
CA ILE A 218 17.28 18.96 -24.30
C ILE A 218 18.50 19.22 -25.20
N LYS A 219 19.34 18.22 -25.45
CA LYS A 219 20.51 18.36 -26.32
C LYS A 219 20.10 18.62 -27.77
N LEU A 220 19.10 17.90 -28.28
CA LEU A 220 18.58 18.07 -29.64
C LEU A 220 17.94 19.44 -29.82
N LEU A 221 17.11 19.85 -28.84
CA LEU A 221 16.44 21.14 -28.84
C LEU A 221 17.42 22.31 -28.89
N LYS A 222 18.52 22.23 -28.12
CA LYS A 222 19.58 23.25 -28.14
C LYS A 222 20.35 23.28 -29.46
N LEU A 223 20.63 22.13 -30.07
CA LEU A 223 21.32 22.07 -31.36
C LEU A 223 20.52 22.74 -32.48
N TYR A 224 19.19 22.65 -32.44
CA TYR A 224 18.30 23.29 -33.42
C TYR A 224 17.80 24.67 -33.00
N ALA A 225 18.20 25.19 -31.83
CA ALA A 225 17.67 26.41 -31.23
C ALA A 225 16.13 26.43 -31.13
N TRP A 226 15.50 25.27 -30.91
CA TRP A 226 14.04 25.10 -30.80
C TRP A 226 13.48 25.34 -29.39
N GLU A 227 14.33 25.79 -28.46
CA GLU A 227 13.98 26.02 -27.07
C GLU A 227 12.82 27.00 -26.89
N HIS A 228 12.76 28.08 -27.67
CA HIS A 228 11.66 29.04 -27.61
C HIS A 228 10.32 28.47 -28.09
N ILE A 229 10.34 27.57 -29.07
CA ILE A 229 9.14 26.94 -29.62
C ILE A 229 8.55 25.97 -28.59
N PHE A 230 9.40 25.12 -28.00
CA PHE A 230 8.98 24.19 -26.95
C PHE A 230 8.59 24.90 -25.66
N HIS A 231 9.30 25.96 -25.28
CA HIS A 231 8.92 26.83 -24.17
C HIS A 231 7.51 27.39 -24.37
N SER A 232 7.22 27.93 -25.56
CA SER A 232 5.89 28.49 -25.87
C SER A 232 4.78 27.43 -25.82
N SER A 233 5.06 26.21 -26.28
CA SER A 233 4.11 25.08 -26.19
C SER A 233 3.82 24.66 -24.74
N VAL A 234 4.84 24.67 -23.87
CA VAL A 234 4.67 24.42 -22.43
C VAL A 234 3.92 25.57 -21.77
N GLU A 235 4.21 26.81 -22.14
CA GLU A 235 3.55 28.01 -21.60
C GLU A 235 2.07 28.06 -21.98
N GLU A 236 1.69 27.66 -23.20
CA GLU A 236 0.27 27.58 -23.59
C GLU A 236 -0.51 26.60 -22.70
N THR A 237 0.06 25.41 -22.42
CA THR A 237 -0.54 24.46 -21.48
C THR A 237 -0.55 25.02 -20.05
N ARG A 238 0.49 25.76 -19.66
CA ARG A 238 0.56 26.44 -18.35
C ARG A 238 -0.54 27.49 -18.19
N GLN A 239 -0.89 28.23 -19.24
CA GLN A 239 -2.00 29.19 -19.20
C GLN A 239 -3.35 28.50 -19.01
N LYS A 240 -3.60 27.36 -19.67
CA LYS A 240 -4.80 26.52 -19.46
C LYS A 240 -4.86 25.97 -18.03
N GLU A 241 -3.72 25.52 -17.50
CA GLU A 241 -3.61 25.10 -16.09
C GLU A 241 -3.93 26.27 -15.14
N MET A 242 -3.41 27.47 -15.42
CA MET A 242 -3.58 28.67 -14.60
C MET A 242 -5.04 29.15 -14.56
N THR A 243 -5.75 29.14 -15.69
CA THR A 243 -7.18 29.51 -15.72
C THR A 243 -8.04 28.51 -14.93
N SER A 244 -7.72 27.22 -15.03
CA SER A 244 -8.34 26.17 -14.20
C SER A 244 -8.02 26.38 -12.71
N LEU A 245 -6.78 26.71 -12.36
CA LEU A 245 -6.36 27.03 -10.99
C LEU A 245 -7.07 28.26 -10.42
N LYS A 246 -7.28 29.31 -11.22
CA LYS A 246 -8.07 30.48 -10.79
C LYS A 246 -9.50 30.08 -10.42
N SER A 247 -10.12 29.22 -11.23
CA SER A 247 -11.46 28.69 -10.95
C SER A 247 -11.47 27.83 -9.68
N PHE A 248 -10.47 26.96 -9.50
CA PHE A 248 -10.28 26.18 -8.29
C PHE A 248 -10.10 27.07 -7.03
N ALA A 249 -9.30 28.13 -7.13
CA ALA A 249 -9.09 29.09 -6.05
C ALA A 249 -10.39 29.82 -5.68
N LEU A 250 -11.17 30.27 -6.67
CA LEU A 250 -12.48 30.91 -6.43
C LEU A 250 -13.44 29.98 -5.69
N TYR A 251 -13.60 28.73 -6.14
CA TYR A 251 -14.44 27.75 -5.43
C TYR A 251 -13.92 27.42 -4.03
N THR A 252 -12.60 27.43 -3.83
CA THR A 252 -11.98 27.24 -2.51
C THR A 252 -12.33 28.41 -1.59
N SER A 253 -12.21 29.65 -2.07
CA SER A 253 -12.58 30.86 -1.32
C SER A 253 -14.05 30.85 -0.93
N ILE A 254 -14.95 30.51 -1.87
CA ILE A 254 -16.39 30.37 -1.58
C ILE A 254 -16.62 29.28 -0.53
N SER A 255 -15.95 28.14 -0.65
CA SER A 255 -16.07 27.05 0.34
C SER A 255 -15.58 27.45 1.73
N ILE A 256 -14.48 28.20 1.83
CA ILE A 256 -13.96 28.70 3.12
C ILE A 256 -14.93 29.73 3.71
N PHE A 257 -15.43 30.65 2.89
CA PHE A 257 -16.42 31.65 3.30
C PHE A 257 -17.70 30.98 3.83
N MET A 258 -18.26 30.02 3.09
CA MET A 258 -19.47 29.29 3.51
C MET A 258 -19.23 28.53 4.82
N ASN A 259 -18.07 27.89 4.98
CA ASN A 259 -17.71 27.21 6.22
C ASN A 259 -17.69 28.16 7.44
N ALA A 260 -17.25 29.41 7.25
CA ALA A 260 -17.25 30.43 8.30
C ALA A 260 -18.64 31.06 8.52
N ALA A 261 -19.40 31.28 7.45
CA ALA A 261 -20.66 32.03 7.47
C ALA A 261 -21.88 31.20 7.90
N ILE A 262 -21.97 29.92 7.50
CA ILE A 262 -23.11 29.04 7.83
C ILE A 262 -23.36 28.96 9.35
N PRO A 263 -22.35 28.73 10.21
CA PRO A 263 -22.54 28.68 11.66
C PRO A 263 -23.06 29.98 12.24
N ILE A 264 -22.49 31.11 11.79
CA ILE A 264 -22.84 32.44 12.26
C ILE A 264 -24.29 32.74 11.88
N ALA A 265 -24.68 32.47 10.64
CA ALA A 265 -26.04 32.66 10.15
C ALA A 265 -27.04 31.77 10.91
N ALA A 266 -26.71 30.49 11.12
CA ALA A 266 -27.58 29.55 11.84
C ALA A 266 -27.81 29.99 13.29
N VAL A 267 -26.76 30.39 14.01
CA VAL A 267 -26.86 30.89 15.38
C VAL A 267 -27.68 32.18 15.44
N LEU A 268 -27.39 33.14 14.54
CA LEU A 268 -28.10 34.42 14.46
C LEU A 268 -29.59 34.21 14.22
N ILE A 269 -29.95 33.41 13.21
CA ILE A 269 -31.36 33.13 12.88
C ILE A 269 -32.04 32.44 14.05
N THR A 270 -31.39 31.46 14.68
CA THR A 270 -31.95 30.73 15.82
C THR A 270 -32.29 31.66 16.99
N PHE A 271 -31.39 32.58 17.34
CA PHE A 271 -31.61 33.51 18.45
C PHE A 271 -32.65 34.59 18.11
N VAL A 272 -32.62 35.14 16.90
CA VAL A 272 -33.63 36.11 16.45
C VAL A 272 -35.01 35.48 16.48
N VAL A 273 -35.15 34.28 15.94
CA VAL A 273 -36.41 33.53 15.93
C VAL A 273 -36.87 33.19 17.34
N HIS A 274 -35.96 32.77 18.22
CA HIS A 274 -36.28 32.48 19.61
C HIS A 274 -36.80 33.70 20.37
N ALA A 275 -36.17 34.86 20.18
CA ALA A 275 -36.59 36.12 20.80
C ALA A 275 -37.99 36.56 20.34
N HIS A 276 -38.36 36.29 19.09
CA HIS A 276 -39.68 36.67 18.56
C HIS A 276 -40.80 35.69 18.95
N LEU A 277 -40.52 34.38 18.94
CA LEU A 277 -41.50 33.34 19.27
C LEU A 277 -41.76 33.24 20.78
N THR A 278 -40.75 33.51 21.60
CA THR A 278 -40.81 33.25 23.04
C THR A 278 -40.85 34.56 23.82
N ARG A 279 -41.96 35.31 23.69
CA ARG A 279 -42.20 36.59 24.42
C ARG A 279 -42.22 36.47 25.96
N ARG A 280 -42.02 35.27 26.54
CA ARG A 280 -42.13 34.97 27.98
C ARG A 280 -40.96 34.19 28.59
N ALA A 281 -39.98 33.75 27.80
CA ALA A 281 -38.82 33.02 28.34
C ALA A 281 -37.65 33.97 28.52
N ASP A 282 -37.18 34.11 29.77
CA ASP A 282 -35.96 34.85 30.06
C ASP A 282 -34.78 34.12 29.41
N PHE A 283 -34.11 34.81 28.48
CA PHE A 283 -32.99 34.27 27.76
C PHE A 283 -31.77 34.19 28.69
N SER A 284 -31.65 33.08 29.42
CA SER A 284 -30.56 32.91 30.37
C SER A 284 -29.20 32.81 29.63
N PRO A 285 -28.16 33.50 30.10
CA PRO A 285 -26.82 33.41 29.52
C PRO A 285 -26.30 31.96 29.45
N SER A 286 -26.69 31.09 30.40
CA SER A 286 -26.26 29.68 30.40
C SER A 286 -26.78 28.90 29.19
N VAL A 287 -28.05 29.10 28.82
CA VAL A 287 -28.68 28.48 27.63
C VAL A 287 -28.08 29.04 26.34
N SER A 288 -27.75 30.33 26.33
CA SER A 288 -27.12 31.03 25.20
C SER A 288 -25.71 30.48 24.91
N PHE A 289 -24.85 30.37 25.92
CA PHE A 289 -23.51 29.84 25.74
C PHE A 289 -23.48 28.34 25.47
N ALA A 290 -24.38 27.56 26.09
CA ALA A 290 -24.53 26.13 25.83
C ALA A 290 -24.94 25.88 24.37
N SER A 291 -25.88 26.66 23.84
CA SER A 291 -26.35 26.53 22.46
C SER A 291 -25.32 26.96 21.42
N ILE A 292 -24.59 28.06 21.62
CA ILE A 292 -23.47 28.46 20.77
C ILE A 292 -22.42 27.35 20.71
N SER A 293 -22.08 26.76 21.86
CA SER A 293 -21.12 25.66 21.94
C SER A 293 -21.59 24.43 21.17
N LEU A 294 -22.87 24.06 21.28
CA LEU A 294 -23.47 22.96 20.52
C LEU A 294 -23.50 23.22 19.01
N PHE A 295 -23.80 24.45 18.57
CA PHE A 295 -23.74 24.82 17.16
C PHE A 295 -22.32 24.67 16.60
N HIS A 296 -21.28 25.14 17.31
CA HIS A 296 -19.90 24.94 16.88
C HIS A 296 -19.51 23.46 16.78
N ILE A 297 -19.97 22.62 17.72
CA ILE A 297 -19.75 21.16 17.70
C ILE A 297 -20.48 20.50 16.51
N LEU A 298 -21.67 20.97 16.16
CA LEU A 298 -22.48 20.42 15.06
C LEU A 298 -21.94 20.79 13.67
N VAL A 299 -21.29 21.93 13.54
CA VAL A 299 -20.76 22.44 12.26
C VAL A 299 -19.60 21.59 11.75
N SER A 300 -18.72 21.14 12.65
CA SER A 300 -17.48 20.45 12.24
C SER A 300 -17.73 19.15 11.45
N PRO A 301 -18.64 18.23 11.87
CA PRO A 301 -18.97 17.04 11.09
C PRO A 301 -19.62 17.33 9.74
N LEU A 302 -20.49 18.34 9.66
CA LEU A 302 -21.20 18.69 8.43
C LEU A 302 -20.24 19.17 7.34
N PHE A 303 -19.21 19.91 7.74
CA PHE A 303 -18.16 20.34 6.81
C PHE A 303 -17.28 19.16 6.36
N LEU A 304 -16.88 18.29 7.29
CA LEU A 304 -16.08 17.11 6.98
C LEU A 304 -16.81 16.14 6.05
N LEU A 305 -18.14 16.00 6.17
CA LEU A 305 -18.94 15.15 5.31
C LEU A 305 -18.78 15.47 3.81
N SER A 306 -18.71 16.77 3.48
CA SER A 306 -18.46 17.23 2.10
C SER A 306 -17.08 16.81 1.57
N SER A 307 -16.06 16.84 2.44
CA SER A 307 -14.71 16.36 2.09
C SER A 307 -14.66 14.85 1.96
N VAL A 308 -15.38 14.11 2.81
CA VAL A 308 -15.41 12.64 2.76
C VAL A 308 -16.05 12.17 1.47
N VAL A 309 -17.20 12.74 1.07
CA VAL A 309 -17.86 12.36 -0.20
C VAL A 309 -16.90 12.53 -1.39
N ARG A 310 -16.11 13.62 -1.42
CA ARG A 310 -15.09 13.83 -2.44
C ARG A 310 -13.98 12.78 -2.41
N SER A 311 -13.45 12.47 -1.22
CA SER A 311 -12.40 11.45 -1.06
C SER A 311 -12.89 10.07 -1.47
N THR A 312 -14.13 9.70 -1.14
CA THR A 312 -14.75 8.44 -1.55
C THR A 312 -14.91 8.36 -3.07
N VAL A 313 -15.39 9.42 -3.74
CA VAL A 313 -15.46 9.44 -5.21
C VAL A 313 -14.08 9.28 -5.85
N LYS A 314 -13.06 9.95 -5.31
CA LYS A 314 -11.68 9.78 -5.80
C LYS A 314 -11.13 8.38 -5.56
N ALA A 315 -11.36 7.83 -4.37
CA ALA A 315 -10.95 6.47 -4.03
C ALA A 315 -11.59 5.46 -4.99
N LEU A 316 -12.89 5.61 -5.27
CA LEU A 316 -13.62 4.75 -6.20
C LEU A 316 -13.02 4.79 -7.62
N VAL A 317 -12.74 5.97 -8.17
CA VAL A 317 -12.11 6.12 -9.50
C VAL A 317 -10.68 5.56 -9.50
N SER A 318 -9.92 5.75 -8.42
CA SER A 318 -8.56 5.19 -8.30
C SER A 318 -8.58 3.66 -8.23
N VAL A 319 -9.54 3.08 -7.48
CA VAL A 319 -9.73 1.62 -7.41
C VAL A 319 -10.15 1.07 -8.77
N GLN A 320 -11.00 1.77 -9.52
CA GLN A 320 -11.33 1.37 -10.90
C GLN A 320 -10.10 1.31 -11.80
N LYS A 321 -9.25 2.34 -11.77
CA LYS A 321 -7.99 2.35 -12.54
C LYS A 321 -7.02 1.26 -12.10
N LEU A 322 -6.92 1.01 -10.80
CA LEU A 322 -6.08 -0.06 -10.26
C LEU A 322 -6.62 -1.43 -10.69
N SER A 323 -7.94 -1.62 -10.70
CA SER A 323 -8.59 -2.84 -11.18
C SER A 323 -8.31 -3.06 -12.67
N GLU A 324 -8.43 -2.01 -13.49
CA GLU A 324 -8.13 -2.08 -14.94
C GLU A 324 -6.66 -2.45 -15.18
N PHE A 325 -5.74 -1.82 -14.43
CA PHE A 325 -4.31 -2.15 -14.50
C PHE A 325 -4.00 -3.58 -14.03
N LEU A 326 -4.57 -4.02 -12.91
CA LEU A 326 -4.32 -5.38 -12.37
C LEU A 326 -5.02 -6.48 -13.19
N SER A 327 -6.01 -6.12 -13.99
CA SER A 327 -6.72 -7.05 -14.89
C SER A 327 -6.18 -7.00 -16.32
N SER A 328 -5.12 -6.23 -16.59
CA SER A 328 -4.50 -6.22 -17.91
C SER A 328 -3.87 -7.57 -18.20
N ASP A 329 -3.94 -8.00 -19.46
CA ASP A 329 -3.40 -9.29 -19.89
C ASP A 329 -1.94 -9.47 -19.47
N GLU A 330 -1.68 -10.56 -18.76
CA GLU A 330 -0.33 -10.99 -18.41
C GLU A 330 0.27 -11.82 -19.56
N ILE A 331 1.59 -11.86 -19.66
CA ILE A 331 2.28 -12.76 -20.60
C ILE A 331 2.11 -14.17 -20.05
N GLU A 332 1.44 -15.06 -20.79
CA GLU A 332 1.19 -16.44 -20.35
C GLU A 332 2.51 -17.16 -20.06
N GLU A 333 2.69 -17.60 -18.82
CA GLU A 333 3.72 -18.58 -18.47
C GLU A 333 3.31 -19.95 -19.03
N HIS A 334 4.16 -20.53 -19.88
CA HIS A 334 3.85 -21.78 -20.58
C HIS A 334 3.84 -23.02 -19.68
N ASP A 335 2.71 -23.75 -19.77
CA ASP A 335 2.48 -25.20 -19.58
C ASP A 335 2.26 -25.74 -18.16
N LYS A 336 1.03 -25.55 -17.65
CA LYS A 336 0.35 -26.55 -16.81
C LYS A 336 0.20 -27.87 -17.58
N CYS A 337 1.16 -28.78 -17.42
CA CYS A 337 0.98 -30.18 -17.83
C CYS A 337 -0.18 -30.79 -17.01
N PRO A 338 -1.10 -31.58 -17.60
CA PRO A 338 -2.22 -32.14 -16.87
C PRO A 338 -1.72 -33.16 -15.82
N GLU A 339 -1.93 -32.84 -14.54
CA GLU A 339 -1.71 -33.79 -13.44
C GLU A 339 -2.58 -35.04 -13.65
N LEU A 340 -1.92 -36.17 -13.92
CA LEU A 340 -2.52 -37.48 -13.81
C LEU A 340 -2.74 -37.75 -12.31
N ARG A 341 -3.98 -37.66 -11.85
CA ARG A 341 -4.37 -37.98 -10.48
C ARG A 341 -4.06 -39.45 -10.17
N SER A 342 -2.95 -39.71 -9.48
CA SER A 342 -2.74 -40.97 -8.75
C SER A 342 -3.24 -40.79 -7.32
N ALA A 343 -4.22 -41.62 -6.95
CA ALA A 343 -4.78 -41.72 -5.63
C ALA A 343 -3.78 -42.26 -4.59
N ASP A 344 -4.05 -41.92 -3.34
CA ASP A 344 -3.60 -42.54 -2.08
C ASP A 344 -2.15 -42.28 -1.61
N ALA A 345 -2.02 -41.38 -0.62
CA ALA A 345 -1.23 -41.63 0.59
C ALA A 345 -1.58 -40.65 1.73
N GLN A 346 -1.89 -41.21 2.89
CA GLN A 346 -2.37 -40.53 4.10
C GLN A 346 -1.28 -39.70 4.80
N SER A 347 -1.68 -38.54 5.32
CA SER A 347 -0.85 -37.63 6.11
C SER A 347 -0.44 -38.24 7.46
N LYS A 348 0.85 -38.22 7.78
CA LYS A 348 1.37 -38.22 9.16
C LYS A 348 2.42 -37.12 9.30
N TYR A 349 2.03 -36.01 9.89
CA TYR A 349 2.94 -34.96 10.33
C TYR A 349 3.65 -35.40 11.61
N GLN A 350 4.96 -35.58 11.55
CA GLN A 350 5.83 -35.68 12.73
C GLN A 350 6.88 -34.56 12.65
N ALA A 351 6.91 -33.71 13.68
CA ALA A 351 7.80 -32.56 13.77
C ALA A 351 9.25 -33.01 14.01
N VAL A 352 10.20 -32.47 13.25
CA VAL A 352 11.65 -32.65 13.45
C VAL A 352 12.25 -31.34 14.00
N PRO A 353 13.07 -31.39 15.07
CA PRO A 353 13.60 -30.20 15.72
C PRO A 353 14.77 -29.56 14.94
N LEU A 354 14.84 -28.23 14.97
CA LEU A 354 15.86 -27.41 14.33
C LEU A 354 17.23 -27.58 15.03
N LYS A 355 18.25 -28.01 14.29
CA LYS A 355 19.65 -28.09 14.75
C LYS A 355 20.36 -26.77 14.43
N VAL A 356 20.73 -26.04 15.48
CA VAL A 356 21.50 -24.79 15.41
C VAL A 356 22.93 -25.10 14.95
N VAL A 357 23.31 -24.64 13.76
CA VAL A 357 24.70 -24.74 13.27
C VAL A 357 25.48 -23.51 13.74
N ASN A 358 26.43 -23.76 14.64
CA ASN A 358 27.35 -22.79 15.20
C ASN A 358 28.47 -22.52 14.20
N ARG A 359 28.63 -21.27 13.75
CA ARG A 359 29.72 -20.85 12.85
C ARG A 359 31.04 -20.79 13.62
N LYS A 360 31.96 -21.73 13.37
CA LYS A 360 33.40 -21.55 13.60
C LYS A 360 34.21 -22.08 12.40
N ARG A 361 34.83 -21.12 11.69
CA ARG A 361 36.00 -21.15 10.78
C ARG A 361 36.27 -22.43 9.97
N PRO A 362 36.36 -22.37 8.63
CA PRO A 362 37.10 -23.38 7.88
C PRO A 362 38.62 -23.11 7.98
N ALA A 363 39.37 -24.22 8.05
CA ALA A 363 40.81 -24.26 8.05
C ALA A 363 41.39 -23.88 6.67
N ARG A 364 42.61 -23.36 6.70
CA ARG A 364 43.51 -23.20 5.56
C ARG A 364 43.80 -24.58 4.98
N GLU A 365 43.47 -24.80 3.71
CA GLU A 365 44.02 -25.91 2.93
C GLU A 365 44.72 -25.36 1.69
N ASP A 366 45.86 -25.99 1.42
CA ASP A 366 46.95 -25.52 0.59
C ASP A 366 46.60 -25.47 -0.90
N TRP A 367 46.87 -24.31 -1.51
CA TRP A 367 46.73 -24.05 -2.93
C TRP A 367 47.99 -24.47 -3.68
N ASN A 368 48.12 -25.75 -4.01
CA ASN A 368 49.09 -26.23 -4.99
C ASN A 368 48.50 -27.42 -5.75
N ASN A 369 47.88 -27.14 -6.90
CA ASN A 369 47.88 -27.99 -8.11
C ASN A 369 47.02 -27.33 -9.19
N TYR A 370 47.61 -26.38 -9.93
CA TYR A 370 47.09 -25.98 -11.23
C TYR A 370 47.74 -26.90 -12.28
N THR A 371 47.14 -28.08 -12.49
CA THR A 371 47.35 -28.84 -13.73
C THR A 371 46.22 -28.51 -14.68
N SER A 372 46.59 -27.95 -15.83
CA SER A 372 45.74 -27.68 -16.98
C SER A 372 44.97 -28.93 -17.39
N HIS A 373 43.69 -29.01 -17.04
CA HIS A 373 42.81 -30.05 -17.58
C HIS A 373 42.45 -29.69 -19.03
N THR A 374 43.22 -30.27 -19.95
CA THR A 374 42.79 -30.58 -21.32
C THR A 374 41.37 -31.13 -21.29
N ARG A 375 40.43 -30.42 -21.91
CA ARG A 375 39.06 -30.89 -22.15
C ARG A 375 39.11 -32.28 -22.79
N ARG A 376 38.59 -33.29 -22.09
CA ARG A 376 38.33 -34.61 -22.69
C ARG A 376 37.18 -34.46 -23.71
N PRO A 377 37.26 -35.08 -24.90
CA PRO A 377 36.12 -35.15 -25.79
C PRO A 377 35.08 -36.08 -25.15
N ILE A 378 33.89 -35.54 -24.91
CA ILE A 378 32.72 -36.32 -24.50
C ILE A 378 32.19 -37.00 -25.76
N ASN A 379 32.07 -38.33 -25.76
CA ASN A 379 31.35 -39.06 -26.79
C ASN A 379 29.85 -38.75 -26.65
N ILE A 380 29.35 -37.92 -27.55
CA ILE A 380 27.94 -37.53 -27.64
C ILE A 380 27.18 -38.64 -28.41
N THR A 381 26.23 -39.29 -27.75
CA THR A 381 25.12 -39.96 -28.44
C THR A 381 24.24 -38.90 -29.11
N GLU A 382 23.98 -39.05 -30.41
CA GLU A 382 23.40 -38.07 -31.36
C GLU A 382 21.98 -37.54 -31.07
N ALA A 383 21.40 -37.77 -29.90
CA ALA A 383 20.08 -37.26 -29.54
C ALA A 383 20.19 -36.03 -28.62
N ASP A 384 20.17 -34.86 -29.25
CA ASP A 384 19.86 -33.53 -28.68
C ASP A 384 20.96 -32.69 -28.04
N ASP A 385 22.00 -32.38 -28.82
CA ASP A 385 22.95 -31.28 -28.55
C ASP A 385 22.41 -29.93 -29.09
N PHE A 386 21.34 -29.39 -28.48
CA PHE A 386 20.83 -28.05 -28.78
C PHE A 386 20.56 -27.27 -27.51
N CYS A 387 20.80 -25.96 -27.48
CA CYS A 387 20.46 -25.09 -26.35
C CYS A 387 19.04 -24.49 -26.47
N VAL A 388 18.65 -24.10 -27.69
CA VAL A 388 17.32 -23.56 -28.01
C VAL A 388 16.83 -24.19 -29.29
N LYS A 389 15.58 -24.67 -29.29
CA LYS A 389 14.92 -25.17 -30.50
C LYS A 389 13.50 -24.61 -30.57
N ILE A 390 13.19 -23.99 -31.71
CA ILE A 390 11.83 -23.53 -32.04
C ILE A 390 11.35 -24.36 -33.23
N THR A 391 10.16 -24.93 -33.12
CA THR A 391 9.50 -25.67 -34.21
C THR A 391 8.13 -25.08 -34.51
N ASN A 392 7.87 -24.74 -35.78
CA ASN A 392 6.65 -24.11 -36.26
C ASN A 392 6.21 -22.92 -35.40
N GLY A 393 7.15 -22.04 -35.02
CA GLY A 393 6.89 -20.92 -34.13
C GLY A 393 6.14 -19.77 -34.80
N PHE A 394 5.00 -19.38 -34.23
CA PHE A 394 4.25 -18.17 -34.57
C PHE A 394 4.13 -17.27 -33.35
N PHE A 395 4.62 -16.03 -33.47
CA PHE A 395 4.69 -15.08 -32.37
C PHE A 395 4.03 -13.74 -32.72
N THR A 396 3.34 -13.16 -31.74
CA THR A 396 2.65 -11.86 -31.87
C THR A 396 2.93 -10.96 -30.67
N TRP A 397 2.76 -9.65 -30.86
CA TRP A 397 2.83 -8.64 -29.80
C TRP A 397 1.46 -8.36 -29.18
N THR A 398 0.39 -8.70 -29.88
CA THR A 398 -0.99 -8.43 -29.49
C THR A 398 -1.83 -9.69 -29.71
N PRO A 399 -2.72 -10.06 -28.78
CA PRO A 399 -3.51 -11.30 -28.88
C PRO A 399 -4.31 -11.41 -30.18
N GLU A 400 -4.84 -10.28 -30.66
CA GLU A 400 -5.70 -10.20 -31.85
C GLU A 400 -4.98 -9.74 -33.12
N GLY A 401 -3.66 -9.54 -33.05
CA GLY A 401 -2.88 -9.00 -34.18
C GLY A 401 -2.33 -10.08 -35.11
N PRO A 402 -1.92 -9.70 -36.34
CA PRO A 402 -1.21 -10.62 -37.24
C PRO A 402 0.13 -11.07 -36.62
N PRO A 403 0.59 -12.30 -36.88
CA PRO A 403 1.86 -12.78 -36.36
C PRO A 403 3.00 -11.91 -36.88
N ALA A 404 3.77 -11.33 -35.96
CA ALA A 404 4.96 -10.54 -36.29
C ALA A 404 6.11 -11.44 -36.75
N LEU A 405 6.15 -12.68 -36.25
CA LEU A 405 7.05 -13.74 -36.70
C LEU A 405 6.21 -14.98 -37.02
N SER A 406 6.42 -15.56 -38.19
CA SER A 406 5.67 -16.72 -38.68
C SER A 406 6.62 -17.77 -39.24
N ASN A 407 6.29 -19.04 -39.05
CA ASN A 407 7.08 -20.18 -39.56
C ASN A 407 8.55 -20.12 -39.14
N ILE A 408 8.80 -19.90 -37.85
CA ILE A 408 10.15 -19.92 -37.31
C ILE A 408 10.51 -21.35 -36.91
N ASP A 409 11.46 -21.92 -37.65
CA ASP A 409 12.10 -23.20 -37.35
C ASP A 409 13.61 -22.96 -37.19
N ILE A 410 14.09 -22.93 -35.95
CA ILE A 410 15.51 -22.67 -35.64
C ILE A 410 16.01 -23.63 -34.56
N ARG A 411 17.23 -24.14 -34.74
CA ARG A 411 17.95 -24.96 -33.77
C ARG A 411 19.31 -24.32 -33.51
N ILE A 412 19.55 -23.89 -32.27
CA ILE A 412 20.82 -23.30 -31.84
C ILE A 412 21.60 -24.36 -31.05
N PRO A 413 22.76 -24.81 -31.54
CA PRO A 413 23.58 -25.82 -30.86
C PRO A 413 24.25 -25.27 -29.59
N GLN A 414 24.58 -26.14 -28.64
CA GLN A 414 25.26 -25.75 -27.40
C GLN A 414 26.74 -25.43 -27.65
N GLY A 415 27.29 -24.45 -26.94
CA GLY A 415 28.73 -24.13 -26.97
C GLY A 415 29.22 -23.44 -28.25
N GLN A 416 28.31 -23.01 -29.13
CA GLN A 416 28.64 -22.33 -30.39
C GLN A 416 28.26 -20.86 -30.37
N LEU A 417 29.02 -20.05 -31.11
CA LEU A 417 28.69 -18.65 -31.38
C LEU A 417 27.77 -18.57 -32.61
N THR A 418 26.49 -18.26 -32.40
CA THR A 418 25.52 -18.09 -33.49
C THR A 418 25.33 -16.62 -33.82
N MET A 419 25.50 -16.25 -35.10
CA MET A 419 25.27 -14.88 -35.58
C MET A 419 23.99 -14.81 -36.42
N ILE A 420 23.11 -13.85 -36.10
CA ILE A 420 21.85 -13.62 -36.82
C ILE A 420 22.00 -12.38 -37.70
N VAL A 421 21.80 -12.53 -39.00
CA VAL A 421 21.87 -11.45 -39.99
C VAL A 421 20.56 -11.30 -40.74
N GLY A 422 20.27 -10.09 -41.21
CA GLY A 422 19.04 -9.80 -41.96
C GLY A 422 18.77 -8.31 -42.12
N GLN A 423 17.86 -7.96 -43.02
CA GLN A 423 17.51 -6.57 -43.35
C GLN A 423 16.98 -5.79 -42.14
N VAL A 424 17.02 -4.45 -42.20
CA VAL A 424 16.44 -3.60 -41.15
C VAL A 424 14.93 -3.86 -41.06
N GLY A 425 14.41 -4.07 -39.84
CA GLY A 425 12.99 -4.35 -39.63
C GLY A 425 12.55 -5.81 -39.87
N CYS A 426 13.44 -6.73 -40.21
CA CYS A 426 13.08 -8.13 -40.47
C CYS A 426 12.80 -8.99 -39.20
N GLY A 427 12.60 -8.37 -38.04
CA GLY A 427 12.24 -9.09 -36.81
C GLY A 427 13.39 -9.72 -36.01
N LYS A 428 14.66 -9.38 -36.26
CA LYS A 428 15.81 -9.93 -35.49
C LYS A 428 15.67 -9.75 -33.98
N SER A 429 15.38 -8.53 -33.53
CA SER A 429 15.19 -8.23 -32.10
C SER A 429 13.94 -8.92 -31.56
N SER A 430 12.87 -9.02 -32.36
CA SER A 430 11.65 -9.76 -32.01
C SER A 430 11.94 -11.25 -31.84
N LEU A 431 12.80 -11.85 -32.66
CA LEU A 431 13.18 -13.26 -32.53
C LEU A 431 13.89 -13.53 -31.20
N LEU A 432 14.77 -12.62 -30.76
CA LEU A 432 15.41 -12.73 -29.44
C LEU A 432 14.39 -12.60 -28.29
N LEU A 433 13.43 -11.68 -28.41
CA LEU A 433 12.37 -11.50 -27.41
C LEU A 433 11.37 -12.67 -27.39
N ALA A 434 11.11 -13.29 -28.54
CA ALA A 434 10.33 -14.51 -28.66
C ALA A 434 11.02 -15.71 -28.01
N ILE A 435 12.34 -15.86 -28.22
CA ILE A 435 13.15 -16.84 -27.49
C ILE A 435 13.03 -16.55 -25.99
N LEU A 436 13.16 -15.29 -25.57
CA LEU A 436 13.03 -14.89 -24.16
C LEU A 436 11.61 -15.01 -23.58
N GLY A 437 10.60 -15.43 -24.34
CA GLY A 437 9.22 -15.54 -23.85
C GLY A 437 8.52 -14.21 -23.56
N GLU A 438 9.07 -13.09 -24.04
CA GLU A 438 8.47 -11.75 -23.90
C GLU A 438 7.39 -11.48 -24.98
N MET A 439 7.31 -12.34 -26.01
CA MET A 439 6.28 -12.31 -27.04
C MET A 439 5.26 -13.43 -26.83
N GLN A 440 4.00 -13.16 -27.16
CA GLN A 440 2.94 -14.17 -27.09
C GLN A 440 3.12 -15.23 -28.19
N LYS A 441 3.14 -16.51 -27.80
CA LYS A 441 3.23 -17.65 -28.71
C LYS A 441 1.83 -18.10 -29.11
N ILE A 442 1.47 -17.95 -30.40
CA ILE A 442 0.19 -18.42 -30.93
C ILE A 442 0.24 -19.93 -31.16
N SER A 443 1.33 -20.42 -31.76
CA SER A 443 1.53 -21.84 -32.04
C SER A 443 3.01 -22.17 -32.20
N GLY A 444 3.33 -23.47 -32.12
CA GLY A 444 4.69 -23.99 -32.14
C GLY A 444 5.21 -24.35 -30.74
N ASN A 445 6.42 -24.90 -30.71
CA ASN A 445 7.08 -25.30 -29.46
C ASN A 445 8.44 -24.60 -29.34
N VAL A 446 8.78 -24.15 -28.14
CA VAL A 446 10.08 -23.56 -27.78
C VAL A 446 10.67 -24.42 -26.67
N SER A 447 11.68 -25.21 -27.00
CA SER A 447 12.38 -26.04 -26.02
C SER A 447 13.76 -25.46 -25.67
N TRP A 448 14.03 -25.45 -24.37
CA TRP A 448 15.32 -25.10 -23.78
C TRP A 448 15.94 -26.37 -23.20
N SER A 449 17.20 -26.65 -23.50
CA SER A 449 17.93 -27.66 -22.74
C SER A 449 18.62 -26.98 -21.56
N SER A 450 18.35 -27.45 -20.35
CA SER A 450 19.11 -27.00 -19.18
C SER A 450 20.37 -27.86 -19.06
N CYS A 451 21.53 -27.21 -18.92
CA CYS A 451 22.73 -27.90 -18.49
C CYS A 451 22.67 -28.08 -16.98
N THR A 452 22.16 -29.21 -16.49
CA THR A 452 22.45 -29.63 -15.11
C THR A 452 23.78 -30.36 -15.09
N SER A 453 24.86 -29.62 -14.87
CA SER A 453 26.14 -30.18 -14.46
C SER A 453 26.84 -29.26 -13.47
N ASP A 454 26.22 -29.04 -12.32
CA ASP A 454 26.91 -28.57 -11.11
C ASP A 454 26.44 -29.46 -9.94
N SER A 455 26.84 -30.73 -9.98
CA SER A 455 26.79 -31.64 -8.83
C SER A 455 28.21 -32.02 -8.42
N GLU A 456 28.98 -31.04 -7.97
CA GLU A 456 30.14 -31.25 -7.10
C GLU A 456 29.92 -30.54 -5.75
N MET A 457 28.73 -30.70 -5.19
CA MET A 457 28.50 -30.67 -3.74
C MET A 457 27.29 -31.58 -3.49
N GLY A 458 27.56 -32.76 -2.94
CA GLY A 458 26.51 -33.70 -2.56
C GLY A 458 25.71 -33.16 -1.38
N GLU A 459 24.61 -32.47 -1.67
CA GLU A 459 23.47 -32.34 -0.76
C GLU A 459 22.20 -32.62 -1.57
N ASP A 460 21.68 -33.83 -1.43
CA ASP A 460 20.36 -34.22 -1.95
C ASP A 460 19.27 -33.41 -1.25
N ILE A 461 18.80 -32.35 -1.90
CA ILE A 461 17.64 -31.58 -1.43
C ILE A 461 16.37 -32.30 -1.93
N SER A 462 15.62 -32.88 -1.00
CA SER A 462 14.36 -33.57 -1.26
C SER A 462 13.30 -32.59 -1.83
N PRO A 463 12.53 -32.94 -2.88
CA PRO A 463 11.67 -32.03 -3.63
C PRO A 463 10.34 -31.64 -2.94
N GLU A 464 10.17 -31.87 -1.64
CA GLU A 464 8.83 -31.78 -1.00
C GLU A 464 8.48 -30.40 -0.40
N LYS A 465 9.24 -29.33 -0.68
CA LYS A 465 9.03 -28.02 -0.04
C LYS A 465 9.20 -26.78 -0.92
N GLU A 466 9.18 -26.92 -2.24
CA GLU A 466 9.29 -25.77 -3.16
C GLU A 466 7.91 -25.42 -3.74
N SER A 467 7.67 -24.12 -3.91
CA SER A 467 6.43 -23.63 -4.51
C SER A 467 6.39 -24.02 -6.00
N PRO A 468 5.19 -24.23 -6.60
CA PRO A 468 5.08 -24.61 -8.03
C PRO A 468 5.80 -23.64 -8.97
N LEU A 469 5.84 -22.35 -8.60
CA LEU A 469 6.56 -21.29 -9.31
C LEU A 469 8.08 -21.52 -9.36
N GLU A 470 8.70 -21.98 -8.27
CA GLU A 470 10.16 -22.21 -8.22
C GLU A 470 10.59 -23.46 -9.03
N MET A 471 9.70 -24.44 -9.16
CA MET A 471 9.93 -25.63 -9.99
C MET A 471 9.88 -25.31 -11.50
N GLU A 472 9.10 -24.31 -11.91
CA GLU A 472 8.90 -23.93 -13.31
C GLU A 472 10.06 -23.06 -13.84
N PHE A 473 10.59 -22.16 -13.01
CA PHE A 473 11.81 -21.39 -13.31
C PHE A 473 13.04 -22.28 -13.57
N ARG A 474 13.11 -23.47 -12.95
CA ARG A 474 14.21 -24.42 -13.19
C ARG A 474 14.21 -25.07 -14.57
N LYS A 475 13.12 -25.00 -15.34
CA LYS A 475 13.09 -25.53 -16.74
C LYS A 475 13.82 -24.62 -17.72
N ARG A 476 14.04 -23.35 -17.38
CA ARG A 476 14.71 -22.36 -18.24
C ARG A 476 16.09 -22.05 -17.67
N GLY A 477 17.14 -22.25 -18.47
CA GLY A 477 18.51 -21.90 -18.06
C GLY A 477 18.68 -20.40 -17.82
N SER A 478 19.74 -20.01 -17.10
CA SER A 478 20.10 -18.59 -16.95
C SER A 478 20.47 -17.99 -18.31
N VAL A 479 19.78 -16.93 -18.73
CA VAL A 479 20.00 -16.24 -20.02
C VAL A 479 20.49 -14.83 -19.76
N ALA A 480 21.66 -14.48 -20.30
CA ALA A 480 22.13 -13.11 -20.33
C ALA A 480 21.56 -12.39 -21.56
N TYR A 481 21.02 -11.18 -21.37
CA TYR A 481 20.45 -10.37 -22.43
C TYR A 481 20.94 -8.92 -22.35
N ALA A 482 21.31 -8.35 -23.50
CA ALA A 482 21.63 -6.94 -23.65
C ALA A 482 20.75 -6.33 -24.73
N SER A 483 19.89 -5.38 -24.35
CA SER A 483 18.94 -4.74 -25.25
C SER A 483 19.62 -3.74 -26.19
N GLN A 484 19.05 -3.57 -27.38
CA GLN A 484 19.55 -2.60 -28.38
C GLN A 484 19.56 -1.16 -27.84
N LYS A 485 18.54 -0.79 -27.04
CA LYS A 485 18.55 0.43 -26.25
C LYS A 485 19.16 0.08 -24.89
N PRO A 486 20.32 0.66 -24.52
CA PRO A 486 20.93 0.35 -23.23
C PRO A 486 20.03 0.84 -22.10
N TRP A 487 19.87 0.00 -21.09
CA TRP A 487 19.22 0.35 -19.84
C TRP A 487 20.25 0.20 -18.71
N LEU A 488 20.37 1.23 -17.88
CA LEU A 488 21.28 1.28 -16.75
C LEU A 488 20.50 1.65 -15.50
N LEU A 489 20.83 0.99 -14.40
CA LEU A 489 20.40 1.36 -13.06
C LEU A 489 20.95 2.75 -12.72
N ASN A 490 20.16 3.54 -12.00
CA ASN A 490 20.61 4.81 -11.42
C ASN A 490 21.53 4.56 -10.21
N ALA A 491 22.69 3.99 -10.50
CA ALA A 491 23.66 3.41 -9.57
C ALA A 491 25.08 3.68 -10.08
N THR A 492 26.09 3.23 -9.35
CA THR A 492 27.48 3.33 -9.83
C THR A 492 27.72 2.47 -11.07
N VAL A 493 28.78 2.77 -11.83
CA VAL A 493 29.17 1.98 -12.99
C VAL A 493 29.51 0.55 -12.57
N GLU A 494 30.18 0.37 -11.43
CA GLU A 494 30.50 -0.94 -10.87
C GLU A 494 29.23 -1.75 -10.57
N GLU A 495 28.23 -1.15 -9.92
CA GLU A 495 26.94 -1.80 -9.62
C GLU A 495 26.15 -2.17 -10.90
N ASN A 496 26.25 -1.35 -11.95
CA ASN A 496 25.65 -1.66 -13.24
C ASN A 496 26.33 -2.85 -13.94
N ILE A 497 27.63 -3.04 -13.73
CA ILE A 497 28.39 -4.16 -14.30
C ILE A 497 28.18 -5.44 -13.50
N THR A 498 28.24 -5.35 -12.17
CA THR A 498 28.06 -6.52 -11.29
C THR A 498 26.60 -6.96 -11.24
N PHE A 499 25.64 -6.03 -11.42
CA PHE A 499 24.21 -6.31 -11.48
C PHE A 499 23.75 -7.18 -10.28
N GLU A 500 24.07 -6.70 -9.07
CA GLU A 500 23.81 -7.37 -7.78
C GLU A 500 24.62 -8.67 -7.53
N SER A 501 25.46 -9.11 -8.46
CA SER A 501 26.40 -10.21 -8.22
C SER A 501 27.61 -9.78 -7.38
N SER A 502 28.29 -10.75 -6.77
CA SER A 502 29.48 -10.48 -5.98
C SER A 502 30.63 -10.01 -6.88
N PHE A 503 31.24 -8.89 -6.52
CA PHE A 503 32.37 -8.36 -7.26
C PHE A 503 33.60 -9.26 -7.10
N ASN A 504 34.09 -9.80 -8.22
CA ASN A 504 35.33 -10.56 -8.27
C ASN A 504 36.38 -9.76 -9.06
N LYS A 505 37.45 -9.33 -8.39
CA LYS A 505 38.52 -8.51 -8.99
C LYS A 505 39.30 -9.17 -10.13
N GLN A 506 39.29 -10.50 -10.22
CA GLN A 506 40.05 -11.25 -11.23
C GLN A 506 39.27 -11.49 -12.53
N ARG A 507 37.95 -11.31 -12.48
CA ARG A 507 37.02 -11.52 -13.59
C ARG A 507 36.67 -10.17 -14.20
#